data_AF-A0A1B0BV24-F1
#
_entry.id   AF-A0A1B0BV24-F1
#
_cell.length_a   1.000
_cell.length_b   1.000
_cell.length_c   1.000
_cell.angle_alpha   90.00
_cell.angle_beta   90.00
_cell.angle_gamma   90.00
#
_symmetry.space_group_name_H-M   'P 1'
#
loop_
_entity.id
_entity.type
_entity.pdbx_description
1 polymer ?
#
loop_
_entity_poly.entity_id
_entity_poly.type
_entity_poly.pdbx_seq_one_letter_code
_entity_poly.pdbx_strand_id
1 'polypeptide(L)'
;MYDRERVHFTREGKYLALVMENLSERRPTLIIGDIVKAKDPWTDSENAERTYEGVMHKALLNRILLKFDANFQQTYNYRDYCLEFYFSRYCYRKQHYATSRAAEKLGEHFLFPPLTRSRANVHN
;
A
#
# COMPACT_ATOMS: atom_id res chain seq x y z
N MET A 1 -4.02 5.93 -13.75
CA MET A 1 -4.80 4.69 -13.58
C MET A 1 -4.01 3.59 -14.27
N TYR A 2 -3.69 2.52 -13.56
CA TYR A 2 -3.11 1.32 -14.15
C TYR A 2 -4.17 0.25 -14.07
N ASP A 3 -4.42 -0.42 -15.19
CA ASP A 3 -5.48 -1.40 -15.32
C ASP A 3 -4.87 -2.78 -15.62
N ARG A 4 -5.39 -3.81 -14.96
CA ARG A 4 -5.08 -5.22 -15.27
C ARG A 4 -6.39 -5.93 -15.45
N GLU A 5 -6.66 -6.31 -16.69
CA GLU A 5 -7.97 -6.82 -17.09
C GLU A 5 -8.34 -8.16 -16.43
N ARG A 6 -7.38 -9.02 -16.11
CA ARG A 6 -7.63 -10.32 -15.46
C ARG A 6 -6.50 -10.74 -14.54
N VAL A 7 -6.76 -10.70 -13.23
CA VAL A 7 -5.86 -11.28 -12.23
C VAL A 7 -6.65 -12.03 -11.17
N HIS A 8 -6.04 -13.10 -10.65
CA HIS A 8 -6.49 -13.75 -9.44
C HIS A 8 -5.56 -13.42 -8.28
N PHE A 9 -6.09 -13.59 -7.07
CA PHE A 9 -5.36 -13.47 -5.83
C PHE A 9 -5.07 -14.85 -5.23
N THR A 10 -4.01 -14.93 -4.44
CA THR A 10 -3.74 -16.07 -3.56
C THR A 10 -3.96 -15.67 -2.11
N ARG A 11 -4.42 -16.60 -1.26
CA ARG A 11 -4.60 -16.32 0.17
C ARG A 11 -3.26 -16.38 0.89
N GLU A 12 -2.91 -15.32 1.62
CA GLU A 12 -1.70 -15.26 2.45
C GLU A 12 -2.08 -14.74 3.85
N GLY A 13 -2.46 -15.68 4.72
CA GLY A 13 -3.02 -15.36 6.04
C GLY A 13 -4.29 -14.51 5.93
N LYS A 14 -4.24 -13.29 6.48
CA LYS A 14 -5.36 -12.32 6.44
C LYS A 14 -5.38 -11.43 5.19
N TYR A 15 -4.51 -11.69 4.23
CA TYR A 15 -4.33 -10.87 3.02
C TYR A 15 -4.67 -11.66 1.76
N LEU A 16 -5.02 -10.92 0.70
CA LEU A 16 -5.03 -11.41 -0.67
C LEU A 16 -3.75 -10.93 -1.35
N ALA A 17 -2.92 -11.87 -1.80
CA ALA A 17 -1.66 -11.59 -2.47
C ALA A 17 -1.85 -11.53 -3.99
N LEU A 18 -1.30 -10.49 -4.62
CA LEU A 18 -1.27 -10.32 -6.07
C LEU A 18 0.18 -10.39 -6.56
N VAL A 19 0.47 -11.37 -7.42
CA VAL A 19 1.79 -11.47 -8.06
C VAL A 19 1.96 -10.32 -9.05
N MET A 20 3.05 -9.59 -8.88
CA MET A 20 3.38 -8.43 -9.69
C MET A 20 4.87 -8.40 -9.98
N GLU A 21 5.23 -8.67 -11.22
CA GLU A 21 6.59 -8.51 -11.72
C GLU A 21 6.99 -7.03 -11.80
N ASN A 22 8.26 -6.77 -11.54
CA ASN A 22 8.92 -5.46 -11.67
C ASN A 22 8.23 -4.35 -10.87
N LEU A 23 7.73 -4.66 -9.67
CA LEU A 23 7.02 -3.71 -8.79
C LEU A 23 7.85 -2.45 -8.50
N SER A 24 9.15 -2.60 -8.25
CA SER A 24 10.07 -1.48 -7.97
C SER A 24 10.35 -0.59 -9.17
N GLU A 25 10.21 -1.11 -10.39
CA GLU A 25 10.53 -0.40 -11.63
C GLU A 25 9.28 0.25 -12.25
N ARG A 26 8.08 -0.12 -11.77
CA ARG A 26 6.83 0.44 -12.26
C ARG A 26 6.59 1.86 -11.76
N ARG A 27 6.22 2.74 -12.70
CA ARG A 27 5.79 4.11 -12.44
C ARG A 27 4.32 4.30 -12.87
N PRO A 28 3.47 4.91 -12.03
CA PRO A 28 3.77 5.41 -10.68
C PRO A 28 3.99 4.27 -9.68
N THR A 29 4.83 4.52 -8.68
CA THR A 29 5.16 3.52 -7.65
C THR A 29 3.93 3.23 -6.81
N LEU A 30 3.62 1.95 -6.64
CA LEU A 30 2.60 1.49 -5.70
C LEU A 30 3.17 1.47 -4.29
N ILE A 31 2.46 2.08 -3.35
CA ILE A 31 2.91 2.24 -1.96
C ILE A 31 1.86 1.77 -0.95
N ILE A 32 2.33 1.55 0.27
CA ILE A 32 1.45 1.13 1.36
C ILE A 32 0.41 2.23 1.60
N GLY A 33 -0.86 1.84 1.60
CA GLY A 33 -2.01 2.73 1.72
C GLY A 33 -2.66 3.15 0.40
N ASP A 34 -2.10 2.76 -0.75
CA ASP A 34 -2.79 2.92 -2.03
C ASP A 34 -4.07 2.09 -2.09
N ILE A 35 -5.07 2.63 -2.78
CA ILE A 35 -6.38 2.00 -2.93
C ILE A 35 -6.37 1.15 -4.20
N VAL A 36 -6.93 -0.06 -4.09
CA VAL A 36 -7.13 -0.99 -5.18
C VAL A 36 -8.61 -1.28 -5.30
N LYS A 37 -9.17 -1.13 -6.50
CA LYS A 37 -10.55 -1.51 -6.81
C LYS A 37 -10.54 -2.76 -7.67
N ALA A 38 -11.27 -3.78 -7.24
CA ALA A 38 -11.45 -5.02 -7.99
C ALA A 38 -12.88 -5.06 -8.57
N LYS A 39 -12.99 -5.27 -9.88
CA LYS A 39 -14.24 -5.35 -10.62
C LYS A 39 -14.37 -6.71 -11.27
N ASP A 40 -15.55 -7.30 -11.23
CA ASP A 40 -15.82 -8.54 -11.94
C ASP A 40 -15.78 -8.28 -13.46
N PRO A 41 -14.91 -8.97 -14.23
CA PRO A 41 -14.69 -8.67 -15.64
C PRO A 41 -15.84 -9.16 -16.54
N TRP A 42 -16.79 -9.93 -16.01
CA TRP A 42 -17.94 -10.49 -16.75
C TRP A 42 -19.25 -9.76 -16.46
N THR A 43 -19.24 -8.68 -15.68
CA THR A 43 -20.44 -7.92 -15.37
C THR A 43 -20.75 -6.91 -16.47
N ASP A 44 -21.84 -7.14 -17.21
CA ASP A 44 -22.37 -6.19 -18.20
C ASP A 44 -22.81 -4.88 -17.52
N SER A 45 -22.71 -3.77 -18.26
CA SER A 45 -22.88 -2.39 -17.77
C SER A 45 -24.22 -2.09 -17.09
N GLU A 46 -25.24 -2.95 -17.25
CA GLU A 46 -26.54 -2.82 -16.58
C GLU A 46 -26.57 -3.39 -15.15
N ASN A 47 -25.63 -4.26 -14.78
CA ASN A 47 -25.46 -4.79 -13.41
C ASN A 47 -24.17 -4.26 -12.76
N ALA A 48 -23.73 -3.07 -13.16
CA ALA A 48 -22.49 -2.45 -12.75
C ALA A 48 -22.46 -2.10 -11.26
N GLU A 49 -22.25 -3.06 -10.34
CA GLU A 49 -22.29 -2.66 -8.92
C GLU A 49 -21.49 -3.48 -7.91
N ARG A 50 -20.60 -4.38 -8.34
CA ARG A 50 -19.67 -4.99 -7.38
C ARG A 50 -18.23 -4.60 -7.69
N THR A 51 -17.93 -3.37 -7.32
CA THR A 51 -16.55 -2.92 -7.12
C THR A 51 -16.16 -3.18 -5.67
N TYR A 52 -15.11 -3.96 -5.46
CA TYR A 52 -14.56 -4.25 -4.15
C TYR A 52 -13.34 -3.39 -3.88
N GLU A 53 -13.34 -2.67 -2.77
CA GLU A 53 -12.24 -1.80 -2.40
C GLU A 53 -11.28 -2.51 -1.44
N GLY A 54 -10.00 -2.42 -1.73
CA GLY A 54 -8.92 -2.90 -0.89
C GLY A 54 -7.80 -1.89 -0.75
N VAL A 55 -6.97 -2.11 0.25
CA VAL A 55 -5.82 -1.26 0.57
C VAL A 55 -4.54 -2.07 0.42
N MET A 56 -3.51 -1.47 -0.17
CA MET A 56 -2.19 -2.06 -0.21
C MET A 56 -1.53 -2.01 1.18
N HIS A 57 -1.27 -3.17 1.77
CA HIS A 57 -0.70 -3.28 3.11
C HIS A 57 0.81 -3.56 3.10
N LYS A 58 1.30 -4.31 2.12
CA LYS A 58 2.73 -4.60 1.96
C LYS A 58 3.11 -4.66 0.49
N ALA A 59 4.31 -4.18 0.18
CA ALA A 59 5.02 -4.44 -1.06
C ALA A 59 6.16 -5.42 -0.75
N LEU A 60 6.19 -6.56 -1.45
CA LEU A 60 7.29 -7.53 -1.44
C LEU A 60 7.95 -7.55 -2.82
N LEU A 61 9.06 -8.26 -2.95
CA LEU A 61 9.87 -8.27 -4.19
C LEU A 61 9.05 -8.56 -5.45
N ASN A 62 8.17 -9.56 -5.40
CA ASN A 62 7.42 -10.06 -6.57
C ASN A 62 5.90 -10.06 -6.38
N ARG A 63 5.39 -9.51 -5.27
CA ARG A 63 3.96 -9.50 -4.96
C ARG A 63 3.59 -8.38 -4.01
N ILE A 64 2.33 -7.98 -4.06
CA ILE A 64 1.74 -7.06 -3.08
C ILE A 64 0.72 -7.81 -2.23
N LEU A 65 0.60 -7.40 -0.97
CA LEU A 65 -0.43 -7.91 -0.06
C LEU A 65 -1.52 -6.86 0.10
N LEU A 66 -2.72 -7.24 -0.31
CA LEU A 66 -3.92 -6.42 -0.25
C LEU A 66 -4.83 -6.91 0.88
N LYS A 67 -5.58 -5.98 1.45
CA LYS A 67 -6.68 -6.30 2.34
C LYS A 67 -7.93 -5.60 1.84
N PHE A 68 -8.94 -6.38 1.52
CA PHE A 68 -10.24 -5.87 1.09
C PHE A 68 -11.19 -5.74 2.27
N ASP A 69 -12.38 -5.21 1.99
CA ASP A 69 -13.51 -5.28 2.91
C ASP A 69 -13.77 -6.73 3.35
N ALA A 70 -14.30 -6.88 4.56
CA ALA A 70 -14.40 -8.19 5.21
C ALA A 70 -15.25 -9.19 4.41
N ASN A 71 -16.28 -8.71 3.71
CA ASN A 71 -17.16 -9.56 2.91
C ASN A 71 -16.40 -10.15 1.73
N PHE A 72 -15.76 -9.30 0.90
CA PHE A 72 -14.95 -9.79 -0.22
C PHE A 72 -13.78 -10.66 0.24
N GLN A 73 -13.06 -10.23 1.28
CA GLN A 73 -11.89 -10.95 1.80
C GLN A 73 -12.25 -12.40 2.24
N GLN A 74 -13.44 -12.60 2.80
CA GLN A 74 -13.90 -13.91 3.25
C GLN A 74 -14.48 -14.73 2.11
N THR A 75 -15.33 -14.12 1.28
CA THR A 75 -16.06 -14.80 0.19
C THR A 75 -15.25 -15.01 -1.08
N TYR A 76 -14.05 -14.42 -1.18
CA TYR A 76 -13.18 -14.58 -2.35
C TYR A 76 -12.92 -16.06 -2.67
N ASN A 77 -13.27 -16.44 -3.89
CA ASN A 77 -13.33 -17.81 -4.39
C ASN A 77 -12.37 -18.05 -5.56
N TYR A 78 -11.21 -17.40 -5.57
CA TYR A 78 -10.18 -17.57 -6.60
C TYR A 78 -10.61 -17.17 -8.02
N ARG A 79 -11.66 -16.35 -8.15
CA ARG A 79 -12.07 -15.76 -9.42
C ARG A 79 -11.10 -14.66 -9.88
N ASP A 80 -11.10 -14.43 -11.18
CA ASP A 80 -10.38 -13.30 -11.78
C ASP A 80 -11.14 -11.99 -11.60
N TYR A 81 -10.38 -10.92 -11.42
CA TYR A 81 -10.87 -9.56 -11.30
C TYR A 81 -10.07 -8.62 -12.20
N CYS A 82 -10.74 -7.58 -12.67
CA CYS A 82 -10.11 -6.41 -13.27
C CYS A 82 -9.71 -5.43 -12.17
N LEU A 83 -8.45 -4.98 -12.13
CA LEU A 83 -7.94 -4.13 -11.05
C LEU A 83 -7.59 -2.72 -11.49
N GLU A 84 -8.11 -1.75 -10.74
CA GLU A 84 -7.76 -0.34 -10.86
C GLU A 84 -6.99 0.13 -9.62
N PHE A 85 -5.81 0.70 -9.84
CA PHE A 85 -4.98 1.26 -8.78
C PHE A 85 -5.13 2.77 -8.67
N TYR A 86 -5.30 3.26 -7.44
CA TYR A 86 -5.45 4.66 -7.09
C TYR A 86 -4.37 5.07 -6.08
N PHE A 87 -3.45 5.90 -6.57
CA PHE A 87 -2.30 6.41 -5.80
C PHE A 87 -2.77 7.42 -4.75
N SER A 88 -2.74 7.03 -3.49
CA SER A 88 -3.23 7.86 -2.39
C SER A 88 -2.14 8.80 -1.91
N ARG A 89 -2.24 10.08 -2.29
CA ARG A 89 -1.38 11.14 -1.72
C ARG A 89 -1.67 11.44 -0.25
N TYR A 90 -2.77 10.88 0.29
CA TYR A 90 -3.23 11.19 1.63
C TYR A 90 -2.25 10.73 2.72
N CYS A 91 -1.64 9.55 2.55
CA CYS A 91 -0.65 9.03 3.50
C CYS A 91 0.57 9.97 3.59
N TYR A 92 1.10 10.44 2.46
CA TYR A 92 2.21 11.40 2.44
C TYR A 92 1.83 12.73 3.06
N ARG A 93 0.63 13.25 2.78
CA ARG A 93 0.15 14.49 3.39
C ARG A 93 0.08 14.37 4.92
N LYS A 94 -0.37 13.22 5.44
CA LYS A 94 -0.37 12.94 6.88
C LYS A 94 1.04 12.85 7.46
N GLN A 95 1.95 12.18 6.76
CA GLN A 95 3.36 12.10 7.19
C GLN A 95 3.99 13.49 7.23
N HIS A 96 3.87 14.29 6.16
CA HIS A 96 4.35 15.67 6.15
C HIS A 96 3.75 16.50 7.27
N TYR A 97 2.44 16.42 7.47
CA TYR A 97 1.79 17.12 8.58
C TYR A 97 2.35 16.70 9.94
N ALA A 98 2.52 15.40 10.17
CA ALA A 98 3.09 14.88 11.41
C ALA A 98 4.54 15.35 11.62
N THR A 99 5.38 15.33 10.58
CA THR A 99 6.75 15.84 10.63
C THR A 99 6.78 17.33 10.92
N SER A 100 5.97 18.13 10.24
CA SER A 100 5.87 19.58 10.51
C SER A 100 5.43 19.86 11.95
N ARG A 101 4.44 19.11 12.46
CA ARG A 101 3.98 19.27 13.85
C ARG A 101 5.01 18.80 14.87
N ALA A 102 5.75 17.74 14.59
CA ALA A 102 6.83 17.28 15.45
C ALA A 102 7.96 18.32 15.53
N ALA A 103 8.37 18.92 14.40
CA ALA A 103 9.34 20.01 14.40
C ALA A 103 8.83 21.21 15.21
N GLU A 104 7.57 21.60 15.03
CA GLU A 104 6.95 22.74 15.73
C GLU A 104 6.84 22.51 17.25
N LYS A 105 6.43 21.31 17.68
CA LYS A 105 6.09 21.04 19.09
C LYS A 105 7.22 20.42 19.90
N LEU A 106 8.11 19.66 19.26
CA LEU A 106 9.18 18.90 19.92
C LEU A 106 10.58 19.44 19.55
N GLY A 107 10.66 20.32 18.55
CA GLY A 107 11.92 20.89 18.07
C GLY A 107 12.63 20.01 17.03
N GLU A 108 13.50 20.62 16.22
CA GLU A 108 14.20 19.91 15.12
C GLU A 108 15.10 18.76 15.62
N HIS A 109 15.68 18.91 16.82
CA HIS A 109 16.54 17.89 17.44
C HIS A 109 15.80 16.59 17.76
N PHE A 110 14.47 16.62 17.86
CA PHE A 110 13.65 15.41 18.00
C PHE A 110 13.62 14.61 16.68
N LEU A 111 13.50 15.30 15.54
CA LEU A 111 13.50 14.67 14.22
C LEU A 111 14.91 14.31 13.76
N PHE A 112 15.89 15.13 14.11
CA PHE A 112 17.29 14.99 13.74
C PHE A 112 18.17 15.05 15.00
N PRO A 113 18.30 13.93 15.73
CA PRO A 113 19.13 13.87 16.91
C PRO A 113 20.59 14.28 16.59
N PRO A 114 21.23 15.08 17.45
CA PRO A 114 22.63 15.42 17.26
C PRO A 114 23.48 14.15 17.36
N LEU A 115 24.51 14.06 16.50
CA LEU A 115 25.49 12.97 16.54
C LEU A 115 26.08 12.86 17.95
N THR A 116 25.92 11.70 18.58
CA THR A 116 26.56 11.43 19.86
C THR A 116 28.08 11.36 19.65
N ARG A 117 28.82 12.22 20.36
CA ARG A 117 30.28 12.05 20.44
C ARG A 117 30.54 10.74 21.19
N SER A 118 30.97 9.71 20.47
CA SER A 118 31.56 8.52 21.08
C SER A 118 32.67 8.99 22.02
N ARG A 119 32.64 8.56 23.28
CA ARG A 119 33.67 8.87 24.26
C ARG A 119 34.95 8.20 23.79
N ALA A 120 35.80 8.93 23.07
CA ALA A 120 37.18 8.51 22.86
C ALA A 120 37.80 8.38 24.26
N ASN A 121 38.16 7.15 24.62
CA ASN A 121 38.83 6.84 25.88
C ASN A 121 40.06 7.73 26.03
N VAL A 122 40.03 8.64 26.99
CA VAL A 122 41.22 9.32 27.48
C VAL A 122 41.95 8.29 28.34
N HIS A 123 42.93 7.60 27.75
CA HIS A 123 44.02 6.99 28.51
C HIS A 123 45.15 8.01 28.55
N ASN A 124 45.46 8.48 29.74
CA ASN A 124 46.71 9.10 30.11
C ASN A 124 47.35 8.24 31.20
#